data_AF-A0A930G1C6-F1
#
_entry.id   AF-A0A930G1C6-F1
#
_cell.length_a   1.000
_cell.length_b   1.000
_cell.length_c   1.000
_cell.angle_alpha   90.00
_cell.angle_beta   90.00
_cell.angle_gamma   90.00
#
_symmetry.space_group_name_H-M   'P 1'
#
loop_
_entity.id
_entity.type
_entity.pdbx_description
1 polymer ?
#
loop_
_entity_poly.entity_id
_entity_poly.type
_entity_poly.pdbx_seq_one_letter_code
_entity_poly.pdbx_strand_id
1 'polypeptide(L)'
;MRYVTRDAIGAFIPQVTLLQLSNDDPAADAPDEAVITSVVTEVEDLVDGYMRGRYTLPFDPVPTVLRGAALSLIRYELYARRPEGAIPDAVTDARKHAIKLLETIRDGLITLGIADGQSAPEPGEIRV
;
A
#
# COMPACT_ATOMS: atom_id res chain seq x y z
N MET A 1 3.83 2.69 -12.37
CA MET A 1 3.49 1.25 -12.39
C MET A 1 2.52 1.04 -11.25
N ARG A 2 1.47 0.23 -11.41
CA ARG A 2 0.45 0.09 -10.35
C ARG A 2 0.79 -1.04 -9.39
N TYR A 3 0.86 -0.74 -8.09
CA TYR A 3 1.03 -1.73 -7.02
C TYR A 3 -0.26 -2.53 -6.78
N VAL A 4 -1.40 -1.90 -7.05
CA VAL A 4 -2.73 -2.45 -6.84
C VAL A 4 -3.60 -2.26 -8.08
N THR A 5 -4.49 -3.21 -8.34
CA THR A 5 -5.51 -3.10 -9.38
C THR A 5 -6.83 -2.61 -8.78
N ARG A 6 -7.70 -2.02 -9.62
CA ARG A 6 -9.04 -1.60 -9.17
C ARG A 6 -9.86 -2.77 -8.63
N ASP A 7 -9.73 -3.93 -9.26
CA ASP A 7 -10.33 -5.20 -8.84
C ASP A 7 -9.85 -5.62 -7.44
N ALA A 8 -8.53 -5.58 -7.18
CA ALA A 8 -7.99 -5.88 -5.85
C ALA A 8 -8.51 -4.92 -4.77
N ILE A 9 -8.71 -3.64 -5.11
CA ILE A 9 -9.33 -2.68 -4.18
C ILE A 9 -10.79 -3.05 -3.90
N GLY A 10 -11.57 -3.41 -4.92
CA GLY A 10 -12.96 -3.84 -4.75
C GLY A 10 -13.12 -5.17 -4.00
N ALA A 11 -12.15 -6.07 -4.12
CA ALA A 11 -12.08 -7.31 -3.34
C ALA A 11 -11.69 -7.05 -1.87
N PHE A 12 -10.88 -6.01 -1.60
CA PHE A 12 -10.41 -5.66 -0.26
C PHE A 12 -11.36 -4.73 0.51
N ILE A 13 -11.99 -3.78 -0.18
CA ILE A 13 -12.91 -2.78 0.37
C ILE A 13 -14.29 -2.99 -0.26
N PRO A 14 -15.34 -3.30 0.52
CA PRO A 14 -16.68 -3.50 -0.02
C PRO A 14 -17.17 -2.31 -0.84
N GLN A 15 -17.92 -2.57 -1.90
CA GLN A 15 -18.41 -1.53 -2.83
C GLN A 15 -19.20 -0.42 -2.11
N VAL A 16 -20.04 -0.77 -1.14
CA VAL A 16 -20.80 0.21 -0.34
C VAL A 16 -19.86 1.14 0.43
N THR A 17 -18.80 0.59 1.03
CA THR A 17 -17.79 1.38 1.73
C THR A 17 -16.99 2.25 0.76
N LEU A 18 -16.65 1.74 -0.42
CA LEU A 18 -15.98 2.55 -1.44
C LEU A 18 -16.86 3.71 -1.89
N LEU A 19 -18.14 3.49 -2.16
CA LEU A 19 -19.10 4.55 -2.46
C LEU A 19 -19.11 5.60 -1.35
N GLN A 20 -19.30 5.16 -0.10
CA GLN A 20 -19.35 6.03 1.07
C GLN A 20 -18.05 6.77 1.37
N LEU A 21 -16.89 6.29 0.95
CA LEU A 21 -15.60 6.94 1.24
C LEU A 21 -15.05 7.72 0.07
N SER A 22 -15.47 7.41 -1.15
CA SER A 22 -15.00 8.09 -2.36
C SER A 22 -15.95 9.20 -2.81
N ASN A 23 -17.27 9.02 -2.66
CA ASN A 23 -18.26 9.94 -3.19
C ASN A 23 -18.98 10.72 -2.09
N ASP A 24 -18.88 12.04 -2.15
CA ASP A 24 -19.44 12.97 -1.16
C ASP A 24 -20.89 13.38 -1.49
N ASP A 25 -21.41 13.01 -2.66
CA ASP A 25 -22.82 13.18 -3.03
C ASP A 25 -23.69 12.07 -2.40
N PRO A 26 -24.65 12.42 -1.51
CA PRO A 26 -25.54 11.43 -0.89
C PRO A 26 -26.51 10.75 -1.87
N ALA A 27 -26.69 11.30 -3.08
CA ALA A 27 -27.52 10.72 -4.14
C ALA A 27 -26.74 9.79 -5.08
N ALA A 28 -25.42 9.67 -4.92
CA ALA A 28 -24.60 8.84 -5.78
C ALA A 28 -24.90 7.34 -5.63
N ASP A 29 -24.87 6.62 -6.76
CA ASP A 29 -25.04 5.16 -6.85
C ASP A 29 -23.72 4.42 -7.14
N ALA A 30 -22.64 5.15 -7.44
CA ALA A 30 -21.33 4.60 -7.78
C ALA A 30 -20.17 5.32 -7.06
N PRO A 31 -19.08 4.59 -6.72
CA PRO A 31 -17.86 5.19 -6.20
C PRO A 31 -17.28 6.24 -7.15
N ASP A 32 -16.66 7.28 -6.60
CA ASP A 32 -15.92 8.27 -7.38
C ASP A 32 -14.55 7.68 -7.79
N GLU A 33 -14.46 7.23 -9.04
CA GLU A 33 -13.24 6.62 -9.58
C GLU A 33 -12.08 7.61 -9.73
N ALA A 34 -12.35 8.93 -9.84
CA ALA A 34 -11.30 9.94 -9.90
C ALA A 34 -10.63 10.10 -8.53
N VAL A 35 -11.43 10.15 -7.47
CA VAL A 35 -10.94 10.12 -6.09
C VAL A 35 -10.12 8.86 -5.82
N ILE A 36 -10.67 7.68 -6.15
CA ILE A 36 -9.99 6.41 -5.90
C ILE A 36 -8.65 6.39 -6.64
N THR A 37 -8.63 6.85 -7.89
CA THR A 37 -7.40 6.94 -8.67
C THR A 37 -6.38 7.90 -8.04
N SER A 38 -6.82 9.06 -7.55
CA SER A 38 -5.96 10.02 -6.86
C SER A 38 -5.30 9.40 -5.62
N VAL A 39 -6.10 8.74 -4.77
CA VAL A 39 -5.60 8.09 -3.55
C VAL A 39 -4.65 6.95 -3.88
N VAL A 40 -4.95 6.16 -4.91
CA VAL A 40 -4.04 5.10 -5.39
C VAL A 40 -2.71 5.72 -5.79
N THR A 41 -2.69 6.75 -6.63
CA THR A 41 -1.45 7.39 -7.07
C THR A 41 -0.62 7.91 -5.88
N GLU A 42 -1.23 8.57 -4.91
CA GLU A 42 -0.53 9.06 -3.72
C GLU A 42 0.11 7.92 -2.90
N VAL A 43 -0.62 6.83 -2.70
CA VAL A 43 -0.10 5.66 -1.97
C VAL A 43 1.01 4.97 -2.75
N GLU A 44 0.90 4.89 -4.08
CA GLU A 44 1.95 4.31 -4.92
C GLU A 44 3.25 5.12 -4.86
N ASP A 45 3.15 6.45 -4.91
CA ASP A 45 4.30 7.35 -4.75
C ASP A 45 4.95 7.20 -3.37
N LEU A 46 4.13 7.03 -2.31
CA LEU A 46 4.62 6.78 -0.97
C LEU A 46 5.39 5.46 -0.88
N VAL A 47 4.84 4.37 -1.41
CA VAL A 47 5.50 3.05 -1.43
C VAL A 47 6.79 3.12 -2.24
N ASP A 48 6.78 3.72 -3.42
CA ASP A 48 7.97 3.97 -4.25
C ASP A 48 9.04 4.73 -3.47
N GLY A 49 8.64 5.73 -2.67
CA GLY A 49 9.52 6.50 -1.81
C GLY A 49 10.30 5.64 -0.81
N TYR A 50 9.65 4.66 -0.18
CA TYR A 50 10.32 3.71 0.72
C TYR A 50 11.25 2.73 -0.01
N MET A 51 10.89 2.32 -1.23
CA MET A 51 11.59 1.24 -1.94
C MET A 51 12.78 1.74 -2.77
N ARG A 52 12.75 2.97 -3.28
CA ARG A 52 13.76 3.54 -4.21
C ARG A 52 15.19 3.55 -3.66
N GLY A 53 15.36 3.54 -2.34
CA GLY A 53 16.69 3.48 -1.72
C GLY A 53 17.37 2.11 -1.80
N ARG A 54 16.62 1.04 -2.06
CA ARG A 54 17.12 -0.34 -2.00
C ARG A 54 16.78 -1.19 -3.23
N TYR A 55 15.67 -0.94 -3.90
CA TYR A 55 15.17 -1.77 -5.00
C TYR A 55 15.10 -1.00 -6.32
N THR A 56 15.28 -1.72 -7.43
CA THR A 56 15.01 -1.20 -8.76
C THR A 56 13.51 -1.17 -9.01
N LEU A 57 13.00 0.01 -9.37
CA LEU A 57 11.61 0.23 -9.71
C LEU A 57 11.46 0.40 -11.24
N PRO A 58 10.33 -0.02 -11.83
CA PRO A 58 9.19 -0.64 -11.17
C PRO A 58 9.39 -2.13 -10.87
N PHE A 59 8.70 -2.65 -9.85
CA PHE A 59 8.70 -4.09 -9.55
C PHE A 59 7.92 -4.88 -10.60
N ASP A 60 8.52 -5.98 -11.10
CA ASP A 60 7.85 -6.94 -11.97
C ASP A 60 8.31 -8.38 -11.63
N PRO A 61 7.45 -9.23 -11.06
CA PRO A 61 6.09 -8.94 -10.58
C PRO A 61 6.08 -8.15 -9.26
N VAL A 62 4.98 -7.42 -8.99
CA VAL A 62 4.81 -6.71 -7.70
C VAL A 62 4.70 -7.72 -6.54
N PRO A 63 5.58 -7.65 -5.52
CA PRO A 63 5.52 -8.50 -4.35
C PRO A 63 4.16 -8.41 -3.63
N THR A 64 3.62 -9.56 -3.24
CA THR A 64 2.31 -9.65 -2.56
C THR A 64 2.26 -8.83 -1.27
N VAL A 65 3.38 -8.77 -0.55
CA VAL A 65 3.54 -7.98 0.68
C VAL A 65 3.38 -6.47 0.44
N LEU A 66 3.94 -5.95 -0.65
CA LEU A 66 3.80 -4.53 -1.01
C LEU A 66 2.36 -4.22 -1.46
N ARG A 67 1.73 -5.14 -2.20
CA ARG A 67 0.31 -5.02 -2.56
C ARG A 67 -0.59 -4.94 -1.32
N GLY A 68 -0.34 -5.80 -0.30
CA GLY A 68 -1.10 -5.78 0.95
C GLY A 68 -0.90 -4.49 1.76
N ALA A 69 0.34 -3.98 1.81
CA ALA A 69 0.65 -2.70 2.44
C ALA A 69 -0.07 -1.54 1.71
N ALA A 70 0.03 -1.48 0.39
CA ALA A 70 -0.64 -0.47 -0.42
C ALA A 70 -2.17 -0.48 -0.24
N LEU A 71 -2.82 -1.64 -0.23
CA LEU A 71 -4.26 -1.75 0.02
C LEU A 71 -4.67 -1.21 1.41
N SER A 72 -3.86 -1.49 2.44
CA SER A 72 -4.11 -0.99 3.79
C SER A 72 -3.98 0.53 3.88
N LEU A 73 -2.99 1.09 3.19
CA LEU A 73 -2.79 2.54 3.10
C LEU A 73 -3.92 3.21 2.32
N ILE A 74 -4.32 2.68 1.16
CA ILE A 74 -5.46 3.19 0.37
C ILE A 74 -6.73 3.23 1.21
N ARG A 75 -7.02 2.16 1.96
CA ARG A 75 -8.18 2.12 2.85
C ARG A 75 -8.11 3.26 3.86
N TYR A 76 -6.96 3.46 4.50
CA TYR A 76 -6.79 4.55 5.46
C TYR A 76 -6.97 5.92 4.81
N GLU A 77 -6.34 6.19 3.67
CA GLU A 77 -6.43 7.50 3.01
C GLU A 77 -7.87 7.80 2.57
N LEU A 78 -8.63 6.80 2.10
CA LEU A 78 -10.06 6.95 1.82
C LEU A 78 -10.89 7.32 3.06
N TYR A 79 -10.57 6.76 4.23
CA TYR A 79 -11.20 7.18 5.49
C TYR A 79 -10.76 8.60 5.90
N ALA A 80 -9.47 8.92 5.76
CA ALA A 80 -8.88 10.19 6.15
C ALA A 80 -9.40 11.38 5.32
N ARG A 81 -9.90 11.14 4.11
CA ARG A 81 -10.58 12.16 3.30
C ARG A 81 -11.76 12.83 4.02
N ARG A 82 -12.40 12.16 4.98
CA ARG A 82 -13.57 12.66 5.70
C ARG A 82 -13.19 13.11 7.11
N PRO A 83 -12.81 14.38 7.32
CA PRO A 83 -12.31 14.85 8.62
C PRO A 83 -13.35 14.78 9.74
N GLU A 84 -14.65 14.81 9.40
CA GLU A 84 -15.74 14.68 10.38
C GLU A 84 -16.06 13.21 10.74
N GLY A 85 -15.55 12.25 9.97
CA GLY A 85 -15.77 10.82 10.18
C GLY A 85 -14.76 10.20 11.12
N ALA A 86 -15.24 9.35 12.05
CA ALA A 86 -14.34 8.54 12.86
C ALA A 86 -13.68 7.46 11.99
N ILE A 87 -12.34 7.41 11.99
CA ILE A 87 -11.58 6.32 11.38
C ILE A 87 -11.58 5.14 12.34
N PRO A 88 -12.05 3.93 11.95
CA PRO A 88 -12.03 2.77 12.83
C PRO A 88 -10.60 2.43 13.28
N ASP A 89 -10.42 2.06 14.55
CA ASP A 89 -9.10 1.75 15.13
C ASP A 89 -8.34 0.69 14.31
N ALA A 90 -9.05 -0.34 13.84
CA ALA A 90 -8.47 -1.39 12.99
C ALA A 90 -7.88 -0.85 11.67
N VAL A 91 -8.43 0.23 11.10
CA VAL A 91 -7.91 0.86 9.88
C VAL A 91 -6.65 1.67 10.20
N THR A 92 -6.68 2.42 11.30
CA THR A 92 -5.53 3.16 11.81
C THR A 92 -4.36 2.24 12.13
N ASP A 93 -4.63 1.10 12.79
CA ASP A 93 -3.60 0.12 13.13
C ASP A 93 -3.08 -0.60 11.89
N ALA A 94 -3.94 -0.96 10.94
CA ALA A 94 -3.50 -1.51 9.65
C ALA A 94 -2.56 -0.55 8.91
N ARG A 95 -2.83 0.76 8.94
CA ARG A 95 -1.94 1.79 8.39
C ARG A 95 -0.59 1.80 9.12
N LYS A 96 -0.58 1.81 10.46
CA LYS A 96 0.67 1.77 11.25
C LYS A 96 1.50 0.54 10.91
N HIS A 97 0.87 -0.63 10.83
CA HIS A 97 1.54 -1.88 10.45
C HIS A 97 2.10 -1.81 9.02
N ALA A 98 1.35 -1.26 8.06
CA ALA A 98 1.82 -1.09 6.70
C ALA A 98 3.04 -0.15 6.61
N ILE A 99 3.00 1.01 7.27
CA ILE A 99 4.15 1.94 7.33
C ILE A 99 5.35 1.25 7.99
N LYS A 100 5.15 0.55 9.11
CA LYS A 100 6.24 -0.14 9.80
C LYS A 100 6.87 -1.23 8.94
N LEU A 101 6.07 -1.93 8.15
CA LEU A 101 6.54 -2.94 7.20
C LEU A 101 7.40 -2.31 6.10
N LEU A 102 6.94 -1.20 5.50
CA LEU A 102 7.70 -0.46 4.49
C LEU A 102 9.03 0.08 5.04
N GLU A 103 9.04 0.61 6.27
CA GLU A 103 10.27 0.99 6.97
C GLU A 103 11.21 -0.20 7.17
N THR A 104 10.69 -1.33 7.65
CA THR A 104 11.48 -2.55 7.91
C THR A 104 12.11 -3.11 6.63
N ILE A 105 11.40 -3.02 5.50
CA ILE A 105 11.92 -3.38 4.17
C ILE A 105 12.97 -2.39 3.69
N ARG A 106 12.73 -1.08 3.84
CA ARG A 106 13.70 -0.01 3.50
C ARG A 106 15.00 -0.20 4.28
N ASP A 107 14.89 -0.50 5.57
CA ASP A 107 16.02 -0.67 6.49
C ASP A 107 16.73 -2.02 6.28
N GLY A 108 16.24 -2.88 5.37
CA GLY A 108 16.86 -4.17 5.01
C GLY A 108 16.68 -5.28 6.05
N LEU A 109 15.80 -5.08 7.04
CA LEU A 109 15.50 -6.07 8.06
C LEU A 109 14.59 -7.19 7.53
N ILE A 110 13.79 -6.91 6.50
CA ILE A 110 13.01 -7.88 5.73
C ILE A 110 13.39 -7.75 4.26
N THR A 111 13.80 -8.86 3.64
CA THR A 111 14.04 -8.93 2.19
C THR A 111 12.79 -9.39 1.46
N LEU A 112 12.50 -8.77 0.32
CA LEU A 112 11.34 -9.11 -0.53
C LEU A 112 11.51 -10.43 -1.30
N GLY A 113 12.65 -11.11 -1.16
CA GLY A 113 12.99 -12.35 -1.88
C GLY A 113 13.19 -12.15 -3.38
N ILE A 114 13.32 -10.90 -3.83
CA ILE A 114 13.62 -10.51 -5.20
C ILE A 114 15.14 -10.48 -5.32
N ALA A 115 15.69 -10.88 -6.47
CA ALA A 115 17.12 -10.73 -6.71
C ALA A 115 17.48 -9.24 -6.62
N ASP A 116 18.06 -8.84 -5.50
CA ASP A 116 18.55 -7.48 -5.30
C ASP A 116 19.57 -7.19 -6.41
N GLY A 117 19.45 -6.05 -7.11
CA GLY A 117 20.48 -5.57 -8.04
C GLY A 117 21.84 -5.30 -7.34
N GLN A 118 21.86 -5.43 -6.01
CA GLN A 118 23.05 -5.57 -5.19
C GLN A 118 22.82 -6.73 -4.23
N SER A 119 23.37 -7.90 -4.54
CA SER A 119 23.46 -9.01 -3.59
C SER A 119 24.05 -8.49 -2.27
N ALA A 120 23.23 -8.41 -1.22
CA ALA A 120 23.77 -8.36 0.12
C ALA A 120 24.60 -9.65 0.31
N PRO A 121 25.86 -9.57 0.80
CA PRO A 121 26.63 -10.77 1.03
C PRO A 121 25.91 -11.60 2.10
N GLU A 122 25.67 -12.87 1.80
CA GLU A 122 25.09 -13.80 2.76
C GLU A 122 25.98 -13.86 4.01
N PRO A 123 25.41 -13.74 5.23
CA PRO A 123 26.20 -13.79 6.44
C PRO A 123 26.60 -15.25 6.74
N GLY A 124 27.86 -15.55 6.39
CA GLY A 124 28.74 -16.42 7.17
C GLY A 124 28.49 -17.92 7.09
N GLU A 125 29.08 -18.58 6.08
CA GLU A 125 29.47 -19.98 6.24
C GLU A 125 30.80 -20.02 7.01
N ILE A 126 30.71 -20.18 8.33
CA ILE A 126 31.86 -20.42 9.21
C ILE A 126 32.39 -21.81 8.87
N ARG A 127 33.56 -21.87 8.21
CA ARG A 127 34.29 -23.12 8.00
C ARG A 127 35.25 -23.35 9.17
N VAL A 128 34.98 -24.42 9.92
CA VAL A 128 35.80 -25.01 10.99
C VAL A 128 37.09 -25.59 10.42
#